data_AF-A0A2D5T0H9-F1
#
_entry.id   AF-A0A2D5T0H9-F1
#
_cell.length_a   1.000
_cell.length_b   1.000
_cell.length_c   1.000
_cell.angle_alpha   90.00
_cell.angle_beta   90.00
_cell.angle_gamma   90.00
#
_symmetry.space_group_name_H-M   'P 1'
#
loop_
_entity.id
_entity.type
_entity.pdbx_description
1 polymer ?
#
loop_
_entity_poly.entity_id
_entity_poly.type
_entity_poly.pdbx_seq_one_letter_code
_entity_poly.pdbx_strand_id
1 'polypeptide(L)'
;MDKMNLINQIKACNLCDESLPLGARPTIQASAVAKILISGQAPSLRVHQTGKLFNDQSGDALRAWLGVTEAQFYNPSLFAIVPMAFCYPGRGKSGDLPPPKICAKTWQPALSSYFNNVSLHILVGQYAQRYFCKGFKSVTQQVKLWDEMLPNRVALPHPSPRNQPWQAKNPWFKAELLPELKVQIKTLIDS
;
A
#
# COMPACT_ATOMS: atom_id res chain seq x y z
N MET A 1 29.77 -7.57 -13.67
CA MET A 1 28.90 -7.92 -12.54
C MET A 1 27.66 -7.06 -12.65
N ASP A 2 26.57 -7.61 -13.20
CA ASP A 2 25.31 -6.89 -13.30
C ASP A 2 24.82 -6.54 -11.90
N LYS A 3 24.80 -5.24 -11.58
CA LYS A 3 24.13 -4.77 -10.36
C LYS A 3 22.66 -5.17 -10.49
N MET A 4 22.21 -6.13 -9.69
CA MET A 4 20.79 -6.46 -9.59
C MET A 4 19.99 -5.16 -9.42
N ASN A 5 18.96 -4.97 -10.23
CA ASN A 5 18.00 -3.88 -10.05
C ASN A 5 17.42 -3.94 -8.62
N LEU A 6 17.18 -2.78 -7.99
CA LEU A 6 16.67 -2.64 -6.61
C LEU A 6 15.49 -3.58 -6.30
N ILE A 7 14.56 -3.75 -7.25
CA ILE A 7 13.38 -4.61 -7.05
C ILE A 7 13.78 -6.08 -6.92
N ASN A 8 14.80 -6.54 -7.65
CA ASN A 8 15.32 -7.90 -7.52
C ASN A 8 16.05 -8.08 -6.19
N GLN A 9 16.77 -7.06 -5.71
CA GLN A 9 17.40 -7.11 -4.38
C GLN A 9 16.35 -7.24 -3.27
N ILE A 10 15.25 -6.49 -3.37
CA ILE A 10 14.13 -6.59 -2.42
C ILE A 10 13.50 -7.99 -2.48
N LYS A 11 13.23 -8.52 -3.68
CA LYS A 11 12.62 -9.85 -3.85
C LYS A 11 13.51 -10.99 -3.34
N ALA A 12 14.83 -10.81 -3.37
CA ALA A 12 15.82 -11.76 -2.85
C ALA A 12 16.15 -11.56 -1.36
N CYS A 13 15.57 -10.56 -0.69
CA CYS A 13 15.89 -10.23 0.69
C CYS A 13 15.46 -11.34 1.67
N ASN A 14 16.40 -11.80 2.50
CA ASN A 14 16.18 -12.80 3.56
C ASN A 14 16.57 -12.30 4.97
N LEU A 15 16.79 -10.99 5.15
CA LEU A 15 17.29 -10.41 6.41
C LEU A 15 16.46 -10.74 7.68
N CYS A 16 15.17 -11.05 7.52
CA CYS A 16 14.28 -11.38 8.62
C CYS A 16 13.79 -12.84 8.60
N ASP A 17 14.37 -13.69 7.75
CA ASP A 17 13.91 -15.07 7.50
C ASP A 17 13.68 -15.86 8.80
N GLU A 18 14.71 -15.95 9.65
CA GLU A 18 14.67 -16.69 10.91
C GLU A 18 13.65 -16.14 11.93
N SER A 19 13.29 -14.87 11.80
CA SER A 19 12.34 -14.20 12.71
C SER A 19 10.88 -14.32 12.28
N LEU A 20 10.63 -14.81 11.06
CA LEU A 20 9.30 -14.91 10.48
C LEU A 20 8.75 -16.34 10.62
N PRO A 21 7.46 -16.52 10.94
CA PRO A 21 6.91 -17.84 11.20
C PRO A 21 6.88 -18.77 9.98
N LEU A 22 6.95 -18.21 8.76
CA LEU A 22 6.93 -18.95 7.50
C LEU A 22 8.11 -18.56 6.59
N GLY A 23 9.16 -17.98 7.17
CA GLY A 23 10.31 -17.48 6.42
C GLY A 23 10.02 -16.24 5.58
N ALA A 24 11.09 -15.73 4.97
CA ALA A 24 11.08 -14.57 4.10
C ALA A 24 10.50 -14.93 2.73
N ARG A 25 9.47 -14.18 2.35
CA ARG A 25 8.94 -14.17 0.99
C ARG A 25 8.56 -12.76 0.58
N PRO A 26 9.55 -11.89 0.29
CA PRO A 26 9.29 -10.50 -0.02
C PRO A 26 8.36 -10.39 -1.24
N THR A 27 7.18 -9.79 -1.03
CA THR A 27 6.13 -9.68 -2.04
C THR A 27 5.83 -8.19 -2.27
N ILE A 28 6.26 -7.67 -3.42
CA ILE A 28 5.99 -6.30 -3.89
C ILE A 28 5.65 -6.31 -5.39
N GLN A 29 4.91 -5.30 -5.84
CA GLN A 29 4.75 -4.96 -7.25
C GLN A 29 5.35 -3.58 -7.46
N ALA A 30 6.32 -3.44 -8.36
CA ALA A 30 6.98 -2.16 -8.56
C ALA A 30 7.57 -2.06 -9.97
N SER A 31 7.44 -0.87 -10.56
CA SER A 31 8.14 -0.42 -11.76
C SER A 31 8.66 0.99 -11.54
N ALA A 32 9.80 1.34 -12.13
CA ALA A 32 10.34 2.71 -12.06
C ALA A 32 9.43 3.72 -12.79
N VAL A 33 8.60 3.25 -13.72
CA VAL A 33 7.64 4.08 -14.47
C VAL A 33 6.24 4.10 -13.87
N ALA A 34 6.04 3.50 -12.68
CA ALA A 34 4.75 3.48 -12.03
C ALA A 34 4.25 4.91 -11.75
N LYS A 35 3.00 5.20 -12.11
CA LYS A 35 2.39 6.51 -11.87
C LYS A 35 1.78 6.64 -10.48
N ILE A 36 1.30 5.53 -9.92
CA ILE A 36 0.59 5.49 -8.64
C ILE A 36 1.32 4.53 -7.70
N LEU A 37 1.63 4.99 -6.49
CA LEU A 37 2.23 4.18 -5.42
C LEU A 37 1.18 3.89 -4.35
N ILE A 38 1.01 2.62 -3.97
CA ILE A 38 0.20 2.21 -2.83
C ILE A 38 1.12 1.68 -1.73
N SER A 39 1.09 2.33 -0.57
CA SER A 39 1.74 1.83 0.65
C SER A 39 0.70 1.32 1.65
N GLY A 40 0.71 0.00 1.85
CA GLY A 40 -0.13 -0.70 2.82
C GLY A 40 0.66 -1.24 4.02
N GLN A 41 0.09 -2.20 4.74
CA GLN A 41 0.70 -2.76 5.95
C GLN A 41 1.78 -3.81 5.64
N ALA A 42 1.35 -5.04 5.41
CA ALA A 42 2.19 -6.20 5.13
C ALA A 42 1.34 -7.26 4.40
N PRO A 43 1.96 -8.22 3.69
CA PRO A 43 1.28 -9.40 3.18
C PRO A 43 0.51 -10.15 4.26
N SER A 44 -0.68 -10.64 3.91
CA SER A 44 -1.40 -11.64 4.70
C SER A 44 -0.87 -13.05 4.45
N LEU A 45 -1.33 -14.04 5.21
CA LEU A 45 -1.00 -15.45 4.99
C LEU A 45 -1.31 -15.89 3.54
N ARG A 46 -2.45 -15.46 3.00
CA ARG A 46 -2.87 -15.77 1.62
C ARG A 46 -1.94 -15.14 0.59
N VAL A 47 -1.49 -13.91 0.84
CA VAL A 47 -0.49 -13.25 -0.03
C VAL A 47 0.84 -14.00 0.03
N HIS A 48 1.28 -14.42 1.22
CA HIS A 48 2.50 -15.23 1.35
C HIS A 48 2.40 -16.54 0.57
N GLN A 49 1.27 -17.23 0.63
CA GLN A 49 1.08 -18.49 -0.11
C GLN A 49 1.01 -18.27 -1.63
N THR A 50 0.29 -17.24 -2.07
CA THR A 50 -0.04 -17.02 -3.50
C THR A 50 0.94 -16.12 -4.24
N GLY A 51 1.71 -15.29 -3.54
CA GLY A 51 2.53 -14.23 -4.11
C GLY A 51 1.75 -13.05 -4.71
N LYS A 52 0.41 -13.05 -4.62
CA LYS A 52 -0.45 -12.01 -5.21
C LYS A 52 -0.91 -11.03 -4.13
N LEU A 53 -0.48 -9.78 -4.22
CA LEU A 53 -0.86 -8.70 -3.29
C LEU A 53 -2.35 -8.40 -3.41
N PHE A 54 -3.04 -8.07 -2.30
CA PHE A 54 -4.47 -7.73 -2.31
C PHE A 54 -5.35 -8.80 -3.00
N ASN A 55 -4.99 -10.08 -2.82
CA ASN A 55 -5.70 -11.24 -3.36
C ASN A 55 -6.80 -11.72 -2.38
N ASP A 56 -7.60 -10.79 -1.89
CA ASP A 56 -8.68 -11.00 -0.93
C ASP A 56 -9.76 -9.92 -1.08
N GLN A 57 -10.82 -10.02 -0.25
CA GLN A 57 -11.93 -9.07 -0.24
C GLN A 57 -11.49 -7.62 0.05
N SER A 58 -10.39 -7.43 0.77
CA SER A 58 -9.82 -6.10 1.01
C SER A 58 -9.22 -5.51 -0.27
N GLY A 59 -8.64 -6.36 -1.12
CA GLY A 59 -8.25 -5.96 -2.47
C GLY A 59 -9.43 -5.59 -3.37
N ASP A 60 -10.53 -6.35 -3.33
CA ASP A 60 -11.74 -6.04 -4.11
C ASP A 60 -12.32 -4.69 -3.70
N ALA A 61 -12.44 -4.45 -2.39
CA ALA A 61 -12.91 -3.18 -1.87
C ALA A 61 -11.99 -2.02 -2.26
N LEU A 62 -10.66 -2.22 -2.20
CA LEU A 62 -9.71 -1.20 -2.63
C LEU A 62 -9.87 -0.87 -4.11
N ARG A 63 -9.90 -1.86 -5.00
CA ARG A 63 -10.10 -1.64 -6.45
C ARG A 63 -11.41 -0.89 -6.73
N ALA A 64 -12.48 -1.24 -6.03
CA ALA A 64 -13.77 -0.54 -6.15
C ALA A 64 -13.70 0.92 -5.67
N TRP A 65 -12.94 1.21 -4.60
CA TRP A 65 -12.68 2.57 -4.13
C TRP A 65 -11.88 3.39 -5.13
N LEU A 66 -10.84 2.78 -5.72
CA LEU A 66 -9.99 3.42 -6.72
C LEU A 66 -10.65 3.54 -8.10
N GLY A 67 -11.73 2.80 -8.35
CA GLY A 67 -12.45 2.81 -9.63
C GLY A 67 -11.68 2.15 -10.76
N VAL A 68 -10.88 1.12 -10.46
CA VAL A 68 -10.00 0.45 -11.43
C VAL A 68 -10.33 -1.02 -11.58
N THR A 69 -10.04 -1.56 -12.76
CA THR A 69 -10.13 -3.00 -13.02
C THR A 69 -8.96 -3.75 -12.36
N GLU A 70 -9.10 -5.07 -12.25
CA GLU A 70 -8.01 -5.93 -11.79
C GLU A 70 -6.78 -5.83 -12.69
N ALA A 71 -6.96 -5.80 -14.02
CA ALA A 71 -5.86 -5.67 -14.97
C ALA A 71 -5.09 -4.35 -14.81
N GLN A 72 -5.80 -3.24 -14.59
CA GLN A 72 -5.16 -1.95 -14.30
C GLN A 72 -4.40 -2.00 -12.97
N PHE A 73 -5.03 -2.52 -11.91
CA PHE A 73 -4.44 -2.59 -10.57
C PHE A 73 -3.16 -3.43 -10.50
N TYR A 74 -3.09 -4.51 -11.28
CA TYR A 74 -1.90 -5.37 -11.38
C TYR A 74 -0.96 -5.02 -12.54
N ASN A 75 -1.19 -3.91 -13.24
CA ASN A 75 -0.21 -3.38 -14.19
C ASN A 75 0.89 -2.61 -13.45
N PRO A 76 2.15 -3.11 -13.42
CA PRO A 76 3.23 -2.49 -12.65
C PRO A 76 3.63 -1.10 -13.18
N SER A 77 3.32 -0.77 -14.43
CA SER A 77 3.55 0.57 -14.99
C SER A 77 2.49 1.59 -14.56
N LEU A 78 1.33 1.15 -14.07
CA LEU A 78 0.32 2.03 -13.49
C LEU A 78 0.45 2.08 -11.97
N PHE A 79 0.46 0.91 -11.33
CA PHE A 79 0.47 0.79 -9.87
C PHE A 79 1.73 0.09 -9.37
N ALA A 80 2.49 0.79 -8.55
CA ALA A 80 3.42 0.17 -7.61
C ALA A 80 2.69 -0.12 -6.30
N ILE A 81 2.81 -1.33 -5.78
CA ILE A 81 2.22 -1.78 -4.51
C ILE A 81 3.37 -2.21 -3.60
N VAL A 82 3.67 -1.38 -2.62
CA VAL A 82 4.84 -1.49 -1.75
C VAL A 82 4.41 -1.34 -0.29
N PRO A 83 4.05 -2.46 0.39
CA PRO A 83 3.66 -2.43 1.79
C PRO A 83 4.81 -2.01 2.72
N MET A 84 4.52 -1.61 3.96
CA MET A 84 5.56 -1.22 4.93
C MET A 84 6.47 -2.38 5.36
N ALA A 85 5.97 -3.63 5.31
CA ALA A 85 6.79 -4.84 5.38
C ALA A 85 6.48 -5.76 4.21
N PHE A 86 7.49 -6.43 3.67
CA PHE A 86 7.34 -7.20 2.42
C PHE A 86 7.03 -8.68 2.65
N CYS A 87 7.10 -9.17 3.89
CA CYS A 87 6.84 -10.56 4.24
C CYS A 87 5.68 -10.66 5.24
N TYR A 88 5.06 -11.84 5.31
CA TYR A 88 3.99 -12.12 6.28
C TYR A 88 4.55 -12.14 7.71
N PRO A 89 4.11 -11.22 8.60
CA PRO A 89 4.69 -11.08 9.92
C PRO A 89 4.16 -12.09 10.94
N GLY A 90 3.22 -12.96 10.56
CA GLY A 90 2.53 -13.87 11.48
C GLY A 90 1.16 -13.37 11.94
N ARG A 91 0.47 -14.21 12.72
CA ARG A 91 -0.89 -13.93 13.24
C ARG A 91 -0.84 -13.62 14.73
N GLY A 92 -1.41 -12.49 15.12
CA GLY A 92 -1.73 -12.13 16.50
C GLY A 92 -3.20 -12.41 16.85
N LYS A 93 -3.62 -11.96 18.04
CA LYS A 93 -4.96 -12.22 18.59
C LYS A 93 -6.10 -11.69 17.71
N SER A 94 -5.90 -10.51 17.12
CA SER A 94 -6.94 -9.81 16.35
C SER A 94 -6.72 -9.87 14.84
N GLY A 95 -5.67 -10.50 14.34
CA GLY A 95 -5.35 -10.51 12.91
C GLY A 95 -3.85 -10.62 12.69
N ASP A 96 -3.37 -10.26 11.50
CA ASP A 96 -1.95 -10.29 11.20
C ASP A 96 -1.17 -9.27 12.06
N LEU A 97 0.05 -9.64 12.43
CA LEU A 97 0.94 -8.80 13.24
C LEU A 97 1.29 -7.49 12.52
N PRO A 98 1.68 -6.44 13.27
CA PRO A 98 2.18 -5.21 12.68
C PRO A 98 3.41 -5.47 11.78
N PRO A 99 3.64 -4.61 10.77
CA PRO A 99 4.81 -4.71 9.92
C PRO A 99 6.07 -4.43 10.77
N PRO A 100 7.09 -5.31 10.76
CA PRO A 100 8.34 -5.03 11.44
C PRO A 100 9.04 -3.81 10.83
N LYS A 101 9.79 -3.07 11.64
CA LYS A 101 10.49 -1.85 11.20
C LYS A 101 11.65 -2.11 10.23
N ILE A 102 12.16 -3.35 10.17
CA ILE A 102 13.36 -3.70 9.39
C ILE A 102 13.19 -3.37 7.91
N CYS A 103 12.09 -3.79 7.27
CA CYS A 103 11.86 -3.51 5.85
C CYS A 103 11.86 -2.01 5.54
N ALA A 104 11.17 -1.22 6.37
CA ALA A 104 11.11 0.21 6.20
C ALA A 104 12.48 0.87 6.35
N LYS A 105 13.26 0.48 7.38
CA LYS A 105 14.61 1.00 7.60
C LYS A 105 15.58 0.65 6.46
N THR A 106 15.52 -0.58 5.97
CA THR A 106 16.44 -1.08 4.94
C THR A 106 16.13 -0.51 3.56
N TRP A 107 14.86 -0.48 3.16
CA TRP A 107 14.50 -0.32 1.74
C TRP A 107 13.86 1.02 1.39
N GLN A 108 13.19 1.71 2.33
CA GLN A 108 12.49 2.96 2.01
C GLN A 108 13.40 4.07 1.47
N PRO A 109 14.64 4.28 1.98
CA PRO A 109 15.54 5.29 1.42
C PRO A 109 15.90 5.05 -0.06
N ALA A 110 16.07 3.79 -0.45
CA ALA A 110 16.33 3.45 -1.84
C ALA A 110 15.05 3.55 -2.70
N LEU A 111 13.92 3.12 -2.15
CA LEU A 111 12.62 3.18 -2.84
C LEU A 111 12.14 4.61 -3.07
N SER A 112 12.41 5.55 -2.17
CA SER A 112 12.05 6.96 -2.36
C SER A 112 12.76 7.57 -3.56
N SER A 113 14.00 7.15 -3.83
CA SER A 113 14.76 7.57 -5.01
C SER A 113 14.32 6.82 -6.27
N TYR A 114 13.84 5.58 -6.13
CA TYR A 114 13.41 4.73 -7.23
C TYR A 114 12.09 5.19 -7.86
N PHE A 115 11.14 5.69 -7.06
CA PHE A 115 9.82 6.12 -7.50
C PHE A 115 9.76 7.61 -7.86
N ASN A 116 10.63 8.06 -8.76
CA ASN A 116 10.68 9.45 -9.20
C ASN A 116 9.55 9.85 -10.19
N ASN A 117 8.86 8.88 -10.79
CA ASN A 117 7.74 9.11 -11.73
C ASN A 117 6.35 9.02 -11.07
N VAL A 118 6.28 8.71 -9.77
CA VAL A 118 5.00 8.59 -9.07
C VAL A 118 4.36 9.97 -8.92
N SER A 119 3.17 10.12 -9.48
CA SER A 119 2.37 11.34 -9.36
C SER A 119 1.40 11.30 -8.18
N LEU A 120 0.94 10.11 -7.77
CA LEU A 120 0.00 9.92 -6.65
C LEU A 120 0.48 8.82 -5.68
N HIS A 121 0.61 9.15 -4.39
CA HIS A 121 0.93 8.20 -3.32
C HIS A 121 -0.26 7.94 -2.39
N ILE A 122 -0.79 6.72 -2.43
CA ILE A 122 -1.92 6.25 -1.64
C ILE A 122 -1.42 5.56 -0.36
N LEU A 123 -1.74 6.13 0.80
CA LEU A 123 -1.34 5.65 2.12
C LEU A 123 -2.48 4.90 2.80
N VAL A 124 -2.44 3.57 2.78
CA VAL A 124 -3.51 2.71 3.28
C VAL A 124 -3.23 2.27 4.72
N GLY A 125 -4.04 2.78 5.64
CA GLY A 125 -4.01 2.42 7.06
C GLY A 125 -2.89 3.07 7.86
N GLN A 126 -2.92 2.82 9.17
CA GLN A 126 -2.13 3.59 10.15
C GLN A 126 -0.61 3.47 9.98
N TYR A 127 -0.09 2.34 9.50
CA TYR A 127 1.35 2.10 9.46
C TYR A 127 2.02 2.92 8.35
N ALA A 128 1.40 2.94 7.16
CA ALA A 128 1.85 3.79 6.07
C ALA A 128 1.69 5.28 6.44
N GLN A 129 0.52 5.65 6.98
CA GLN A 129 0.25 7.04 7.36
C GLN A 129 1.22 7.54 8.46
N ARG A 130 1.48 6.76 9.50
CA ARG A 130 2.45 7.11 10.55
C ARG A 130 3.86 7.29 10.02
N TYR A 131 4.24 6.54 8.99
CA TYR A 131 5.58 6.63 8.39
C TYR A 131 5.72 7.87 7.49
N PHE A 132 4.73 8.11 6.62
CA PHE A 132 4.83 9.15 5.59
C PHE A 132 4.25 10.51 5.97
N CYS A 133 3.36 10.59 6.96
CA CYS A 133 2.72 11.84 7.39
C CYS A 133 3.38 12.37 8.67
N LYS A 134 3.91 13.59 8.60
CA LYS A 134 4.39 14.31 9.79
C LYS A 134 3.21 14.59 10.73
N GLY A 135 3.40 14.39 12.03
CA GLY A 135 2.37 14.69 13.02
C GLY A 135 1.15 13.77 12.99
N PHE A 136 1.28 12.52 12.48
CA PHE A 136 0.19 11.55 12.48
C PHE A 136 -0.45 11.39 13.86
N LYS A 137 -1.74 11.70 13.96
CA LYS A 137 -2.54 11.56 15.19
C LYS A 137 -3.46 10.34 15.14
N SER A 138 -4.23 10.18 14.07
CA SER A 138 -5.14 9.05 13.86
C SER A 138 -5.46 8.86 12.37
N VAL A 139 -5.93 7.67 12.00
CA VAL A 139 -6.36 7.39 10.62
C VAL A 139 -7.47 8.34 10.19
N THR A 140 -8.51 8.52 11.02
CA THR A 140 -9.63 9.39 10.68
C THR A 140 -9.18 10.82 10.40
N GLN A 141 -8.34 11.38 11.28
CA GLN A 141 -7.85 12.75 11.08
C GLN A 141 -6.98 12.86 9.84
N GLN A 142 -6.13 11.87 9.56
CA GLN A 142 -5.30 11.88 8.36
C GLN A 142 -6.14 11.77 7.07
N VAL A 143 -7.17 10.93 7.06
CA VAL A 143 -8.08 10.76 5.91
C VAL A 143 -8.93 12.01 5.69
N LYS A 144 -9.24 12.79 6.74
CA LYS A 144 -9.98 14.05 6.61
C LYS A 144 -9.22 15.14 5.85
N LEU A 145 -7.89 15.08 5.82
CA LEU A 145 -7.02 16.04 5.11
C LEU A 145 -6.85 15.68 3.62
N TRP A 146 -7.81 14.95 3.03
CA TRP A 146 -7.63 14.39 1.70
C TRP A 146 -7.53 15.46 0.62
N ASP A 147 -8.25 16.57 0.80
CA ASP A 147 -8.27 17.74 -0.07
C ASP A 147 -6.91 18.47 -0.07
N GLU A 148 -6.30 18.63 1.10
CA GLU A 148 -4.97 19.22 1.26
C GLU A 148 -3.84 18.31 0.74
N MET A 149 -4.05 16.99 0.73
CA MET A 149 -3.03 16.01 0.33
C MET A 149 -3.00 15.75 -1.18
N LEU A 150 -4.15 15.88 -1.86
CA LEU A 150 -4.25 15.72 -3.30
C LEU A 150 -3.62 16.92 -4.03
N PRO A 151 -3.16 16.75 -5.28
CA PRO A 151 -3.24 15.52 -6.10
C PRO A 151 -2.13 14.52 -5.83
N ASN A 152 -1.09 14.89 -5.08
CA ASN A 152 0.13 14.07 -4.99
C ASN A 152 0.06 12.93 -3.98
N ARG A 153 -0.87 12.99 -3.03
CA ARG A 153 -0.99 12.01 -1.97
C ARG A 153 -2.43 11.89 -1.49
N VAL A 154 -2.80 10.73 -0.97
CA VAL A 154 -4.06 10.56 -0.26
C VAL A 154 -3.92 9.52 0.84
N ALA A 155 -4.56 9.74 1.98
CA ALA A 155 -4.65 8.76 3.05
C ALA A 155 -5.99 8.05 2.98
N LEU A 156 -5.98 6.71 3.09
CA LEU A 156 -7.18 5.89 3.13
C LEU A 156 -7.21 5.03 4.39
N PRO A 157 -8.40 4.76 4.98
CA PRO A 157 -8.52 3.71 5.97
C PRO A 157 -8.18 2.35 5.34
N HIS A 158 -7.96 1.32 6.16
CA HIS A 158 -7.81 -0.03 5.62
C HIS A 158 -9.13 -0.51 4.98
N PRO A 159 -9.13 -1.14 3.79
CA PRO A 159 -10.33 -1.65 3.12
C PRO A 159 -10.85 -2.97 3.74
N SER A 160 -10.90 -3.05 5.07
CA SER A 160 -11.40 -4.24 5.79
C SER A 160 -12.89 -4.13 6.06
N PRO A 161 -13.64 -5.25 6.07
CA PRO A 161 -15.01 -5.29 6.60
C PRO A 161 -15.13 -4.69 8.01
N ARG A 162 -14.07 -4.77 8.82
CA ARG A 162 -14.04 -4.18 10.17
C ARG A 162 -14.13 -2.65 10.18
N ASN A 163 -13.85 -2.00 9.05
CA ASN A 163 -14.00 -0.55 8.90
C ASN A 163 -15.37 -0.12 8.36
N GLN A 164 -16.34 -1.03 8.19
CA GLN A 164 -17.71 -0.65 7.80
C GLN A 164 -18.38 0.29 8.82
N PRO A 165 -18.29 0.07 10.16
CA PRO A 165 -18.83 1.02 11.13
C PRO A 165 -18.17 2.40 11.05
N TRP A 166 -16.86 2.46 10.73
CA TRP A 166 -16.17 3.72 10.50
C TRP A 166 -16.72 4.45 9.27
N GLN A 167 -16.94 3.73 8.16
CA GLN A 167 -17.50 4.31 6.93
C GLN A 167 -18.92 4.84 7.16
N ALA A 168 -19.76 4.13 7.92
CA ALA A 168 -21.11 4.58 8.27
C ALA A 168 -21.10 5.89 9.08
N LYS A 169 -20.11 6.07 9.97
CA LYS A 169 -19.93 7.30 10.76
C LYS A 169 -19.24 8.43 9.99
N ASN A 170 -18.67 8.14 8.82
CA ASN A 170 -17.92 9.09 7.99
C ASN A 170 -18.43 9.04 6.54
N PRO A 171 -19.70 9.42 6.28
CA PRO A 171 -20.32 9.29 4.96
C PRO A 171 -19.59 10.09 3.87
N TRP A 172 -18.97 11.22 4.24
CA TRP A 172 -18.09 12.05 3.39
C TRP A 172 -16.98 11.23 2.71
N PHE A 173 -16.51 10.13 3.32
CA PHE A 173 -15.51 9.27 2.71
C PHE A 173 -15.98 8.74 1.34
N LYS A 174 -17.22 8.26 1.27
CA LYS A 174 -17.78 7.72 0.02
C LYS A 174 -18.40 8.80 -0.86
N ALA A 175 -18.96 9.84 -0.26
CA ALA A 175 -19.70 10.88 -0.99
C ALA A 175 -18.78 11.93 -1.62
N GLU A 176 -17.60 12.18 -1.04
CA GLU A 176 -16.72 13.29 -1.42
C GLU A 176 -15.34 12.78 -1.84
N LEU A 177 -14.62 12.09 -0.92
CA LEU A 177 -13.24 11.65 -1.16
C LEU A 177 -13.15 10.64 -2.32
N LEU A 178 -13.93 9.55 -2.28
CA LEU A 178 -13.82 8.48 -3.28
C LEU A 178 -14.11 8.96 -4.72
N PRO A 179 -15.15 9.77 -5.00
CA PRO A 179 -15.37 10.34 -6.32
C PRO A 179 -14.18 11.15 -6.83
N GLU A 180 -13.63 12.04 -6.01
CA GLU A 180 -12.47 12.86 -6.39
C GLU A 180 -11.25 11.98 -6.67
N LEU A 181 -10.97 11.02 -5.79
CA LEU A 181 -9.85 10.09 -5.98
C LEU A 181 -9.97 9.29 -7.30
N LYS A 182 -11.18 8.88 -7.68
CA LYS A 182 -11.41 8.17 -8.96
C LYS A 182 -11.12 9.06 -10.16
N VAL A 183 -11.46 10.35 -10.10
CA VAL A 183 -11.13 11.32 -11.15
C VAL A 183 -9.61 11.43 -11.28
N GLN A 184 -8.90 11.63 -10.18
CA GLN A 184 -7.43 11.74 -10.17
C GLN A 184 -6.76 10.49 -10.75
N ILE A 185 -7.21 9.30 -10.33
CA ILE A 185 -6.66 8.02 -10.83
C ILE A 185 -6.94 7.83 -12.31
N LYS A 186 -8.15 8.17 -12.78
CA LYS A 186 -8.51 8.07 -14.20
C LYS A 186 -7.61 8.97 -15.06
N THR A 187 -7.37 10.21 -14.66
CA THR A 187 -6.45 11.14 -15.34
C THR A 187 -5.03 10.56 -15.43
N LEU A 188 -4.54 9.89 -14.39
CA LEU A 188 -3.22 9.26 -14.41
C LEU A 188 -3.18 8.01 -15.31
N ILE A 189 -4.26 7.25 -15.39
CA ILE A 189 -4.32 6.06 -16.26
C ILE A 189 -4.42 6.46 -17.73
N ASP A 190 -5.15 7.53 -18.05
CA ASP A 190 -5.41 7.97 -19.42
C ASP A 190 -4.30 8.87 -20.02
N SER A 191 -3.28 9.25 -19.23
CA SER A 191 -2.11 10.03 -19.69
C SER A 191 -1.01 9.19 -20.31
#